data_AF-A0AAV4QW59-F1
#
_entry.id   AF-A0AAV4QW59-F1
#
_cell.length_a   1.000
_cell.length_b   1.000
_cell.length_c   1.000
_cell.angle_alpha   90.00
_cell.angle_beta   90.00
_cell.angle_gamma   90.00
#
_symmetry.space_group_name_H-M   'P 1'
#
loop_
_entity.id
_entity.type
_entity.pdbx_description
1 polymer ?
#
loop_
_entity_poly.entity_id
_entity_poly.type
_entity_poly.pdbx_seq_one_letter_code
_entity_poly.pdbx_strand_id
1 'polypeptide(L)'
;MTVAAEPRLPPIMVRYKDELKDQVAEISNHHKEDVRIKLASEQLKIFPANSDVHRAVTRYLTEKQLEFYVITPKNQRPLKAVLKGLPVSYSSEEIAEGLSELGLKLDQVRQPTNLKTKAPIPVWQITYRESPGESKDLRG
;
A
#
# COMPACT_ATOMS: atom_id res chain seq x y z
N MET A 1 28.23 -5.26 17.49
CA MET A 1 27.01 -4.41 17.49
C MET A 1 26.50 -4.33 16.07
N THR A 2 25.47 -5.10 15.74
CA THR A 2 24.84 -5.08 14.42
C THR A 2 23.94 -3.86 14.36
N VAL A 3 24.36 -2.82 13.64
CA VAL A 3 23.47 -1.68 13.32
C VAL A 3 22.37 -2.21 12.40
N ALA A 4 21.14 -2.24 12.90
CA ALA A 4 19.98 -2.49 12.05
C ALA A 4 19.95 -1.40 10.99
N ALA A 5 20.11 -1.76 9.72
CA ALA A 5 20.02 -0.80 8.62
C ALA A 5 18.65 -0.11 8.71
N GLU A 6 18.65 1.21 8.83
CA GLU A 6 17.42 1.98 8.90
C GLU A 6 16.51 1.62 7.71
N PRO A 7 15.20 1.39 7.93
CA PRO A 7 14.30 1.03 6.86
C PRO A 7 14.35 2.14 5.81
N ARG A 8 14.89 1.82 4.63
CA ARG A 8 15.04 2.78 3.53
C ARG A 8 13.69 3.44 3.27
N LEU A 9 13.66 4.77 3.33
CA LEU A 9 12.45 5.53 3.07
C LEU A 9 11.88 5.14 1.70
N PRO A 10 10.56 4.91 1.61
CA PRO A 10 9.96 4.58 0.33
C PRO A 10 10.13 5.76 -0.64
N PRO A 11 10.38 5.51 -1.93
CA PRO A 11 10.40 6.57 -2.91
C PRO A 11 9.00 7.14 -3.10
N ILE A 12 8.94 8.45 -3.33
CA ILE A 12 7.73 9.16 -3.74
C ILE A 12 7.68 9.09 -5.26
N MET A 13 6.60 8.53 -5.81
CA MET A 13 6.42 8.36 -7.26
C MET A 13 5.40 9.35 -7.77
N VAL A 14 5.78 10.17 -8.73
CA VAL A 14 4.92 11.17 -9.37
C VAL A 14 4.74 10.76 -10.84
N ARG A 15 3.52 10.84 -11.36
CA ARG A 15 3.29 10.59 -12.80
C ARG A 15 3.95 11.70 -13.60
N TYR A 16 4.85 11.36 -14.51
CA TYR A 16 5.55 12.36 -15.32
C TYR A 16 4.61 12.93 -16.38
N LYS A 17 4.54 14.27 -16.44
CA LYS A 17 3.92 15.05 -17.53
C LYS A 17 4.91 16.14 -17.90
N ASP A 18 4.96 16.55 -19.16
CA ASP A 18 5.90 17.59 -19.64
C ASP A 18 5.76 18.90 -18.86
N GLU A 19 4.54 19.22 -18.43
CA GLU A 19 4.17 20.37 -17.59
C GLU A 19 4.76 20.34 -16.17
N LEU A 20 5.32 19.20 -15.74
CA LEU A 20 5.95 19.04 -14.43
C LEU A 20 7.45 19.32 -14.44
N LYS A 21 8.06 19.61 -15.60
CA LYS A 21 9.49 19.88 -15.71
C LYS A 21 9.94 21.00 -14.78
N ASP A 22 9.20 22.10 -14.74
CA ASP A 22 9.49 23.25 -13.87
C ASP A 22 9.32 22.91 -12.38
N GLN A 23 8.31 22.11 -12.03
CA GLN A 23 8.04 21.71 -10.65
C GLN A 23 9.08 20.72 -10.14
N VAL A 24 9.54 19.81 -11.00
CA VAL A 24 10.64 18.88 -10.70
C VAL A 24 11.95 19.65 -10.51
N ALA A 25 12.20 20.66 -11.34
CA ALA A 25 13.34 21.56 -11.18
C ALA A 25 13.25 22.34 -9.86
N GLU A 26 12.05 22.82 -9.47
CA GLU A 26 11.82 23.50 -8.19
C GLU A 26 12.10 22.59 -7.00
N ILE A 27 11.53 21.38 -6.97
CA ILE A 27 11.80 20.38 -5.92
C ILE A 27 13.29 20.05 -5.84
N SER A 28 13.92 19.83 -7.00
CA SER A 28 15.35 19.55 -7.07
C SER A 28 16.18 20.73 -6.59
N ASN A 29 15.78 21.97 -6.85
CA ASN A 29 16.51 23.17 -6.47
C ASN A 29 16.36 23.48 -4.97
N HIS A 30 15.18 23.24 -4.41
CA HIS A 30 14.87 23.48 -3.00
C HIS A 30 15.51 22.42 -2.07
N HIS A 31 15.80 21.22 -2.59
CA HIS A 31 16.32 20.09 -1.82
C HIS A 31 17.52 19.40 -2.49
N LYS A 32 18.42 20.18 -3.13
CA LYS A 32 19.51 19.69 -3.99
C LYS A 32 20.37 18.57 -3.39
N GLU A 33 20.63 18.61 -2.09
CA GLU A 33 21.53 17.67 -1.42
C GLU A 33 20.79 16.52 -0.73
N ASP A 34 19.49 16.69 -0.48
CA ASP A 34 18.66 15.74 0.29
C ASP A 34 17.69 14.92 -0.57
N VAL A 35 17.64 15.17 -1.88
CA VAL A 35 16.70 14.50 -2.77
C VAL A 35 17.39 14.02 -4.02
N ARG A 36 17.32 12.70 -4.26
CA ARG A 36 17.73 12.10 -5.53
C ARG A 36 16.52 11.83 -6.39
N ILE A 37 16.48 12.39 -7.60
CA ILE A 37 15.38 12.18 -8.56
C ILE A 37 15.83 11.24 -9.68
N LYS A 38 14.98 10.28 -10.06
CA LYS A 38 15.18 9.42 -11.23
C LYS A 38 13.91 9.35 -12.06
N LEU A 39 14.02 9.60 -13.36
CA LEU A 39 12.96 9.27 -14.31
C LEU A 39 13.02 7.76 -14.60
N ALA A 40 11.91 7.05 -14.41
CA ALA A 40 11.79 5.63 -14.67
C ALA A 40 10.48 5.37 -15.41
N SER A 41 10.58 5.07 -16.72
CA SER A 41 9.41 4.97 -17.61
C SER A 41 8.61 6.29 -17.60
N GLU A 42 7.31 6.25 -17.30
CA GLU A 42 6.41 7.42 -17.23
C GLU A 42 6.29 7.99 -15.80
N GLN A 43 7.20 7.61 -14.90
CA GLN A 43 7.15 8.03 -13.49
C GLN A 43 8.45 8.67 -13.06
N LEU A 44 8.32 9.78 -12.33
CA LEU A 44 9.41 10.43 -11.64
C LEU A 44 9.49 9.87 -10.22
N LYS A 45 10.61 9.22 -9.89
CA LYS A 45 10.88 8.64 -8.58
C LYS A 45 11.78 9.59 -7.79
N ILE A 46 11.26 10.07 -6.68
CA ILE A 46 11.94 10.97 -5.74
C ILE A 46 12.38 10.14 -4.54
N PHE A 47 13.69 10.13 -4.27
CA PHE A 47 14.31 9.43 -3.15
C PHE A 47 14.77 10.48 -2.13
N PRO A 48 14.01 10.72 -1.05
CA PRO A 48 14.40 11.63 0.01
C PRO A 48 15.47 11.01 0.91
N ALA A 49 16.38 11.83 1.42
CA ALA A 49 17.49 11.42 2.29
C ALA A 49 17.01 11.10 3.72
N ASN A 50 16.00 11.81 4.22
CA ASN A 50 15.47 11.66 5.58
C ASN A 50 13.93 11.86 5.63
N SER A 51 13.33 11.56 6.77
CA SER A 51 11.87 11.60 6.97
C SER A 51 11.26 13.01 6.86
N ASP A 52 12.00 14.04 7.28
CA ASP A 52 11.52 15.42 7.22
C ASP A 52 11.44 15.91 5.77
N VAL A 53 12.45 15.59 4.97
CA VAL A 53 12.46 15.85 3.53
C VAL A 53 11.35 15.06 2.84
N HIS A 54 11.14 13.80 3.21
CA HIS A 54 10.00 13.01 2.69
C HIS A 54 8.66 13.71 2.98
N ARG A 55 8.46 14.22 4.20
CA ARG A 55 7.24 14.93 4.60
C ARG A 55 7.10 16.26 3.87
N ALA A 56 8.18 17.01 3.72
CA ALA A 56 8.21 18.28 2.99
C ALA A 56 7.83 18.10 1.51
N VAL A 57 8.44 17.14 0.82
CA VAL A 57 8.11 16.82 -0.58
C VAL A 57 6.66 16.37 -0.71
N THR A 58 6.20 15.47 0.17
CA THR A 58 4.80 15.00 0.16
C THR A 58 3.81 16.14 0.35
N ARG A 59 4.10 17.07 1.26
CA ARG A 59 3.30 18.26 1.51
C ARG A 59 3.27 19.17 0.29
N TYR A 60 4.42 19.47 -0.31
CA TYR A 60 4.52 20.29 -1.52
C TYR A 60 3.69 19.70 -2.67
N LEU A 61 3.80 18.40 -2.92
CA LEU A 61 3.03 17.73 -3.98
C LEU A 61 1.52 17.80 -3.71
N THR A 62 1.12 17.71 -2.44
CA THR A 62 -0.29 17.85 -2.02
C THR A 62 -0.79 19.28 -2.22
N GLU A 63 -0.01 20.29 -1.82
CA GLU A 63 -0.34 21.73 -1.98
C GLU A 63 -0.44 22.13 -3.46
N LYS A 64 0.35 21.51 -4.33
CA LYS A 64 0.28 21.69 -5.80
C LYS A 64 -0.78 20.82 -6.48
N GLN A 65 -1.57 20.05 -5.74
CA GLN A 65 -2.60 19.13 -6.24
C GLN A 65 -2.06 18.13 -7.28
N LEU A 66 -0.84 17.65 -7.08
CA LEU A 66 -0.20 16.69 -7.97
C LEU A 66 -0.55 15.27 -7.55
N GLU A 67 -0.83 14.41 -8.52
CA GLU A 67 -1.03 12.98 -8.26
C GLU A 67 0.32 12.30 -7.98
N PHE A 68 0.50 11.85 -6.75
CA PHE A 68 1.67 11.09 -6.33
C PHE A 68 1.28 9.84 -5.53
N TYR A 69 2.20 8.89 -5.47
CA TYR A 69 2.04 7.64 -4.73
C TYR A 69 3.30 7.33 -3.93
N VAL A 70 3.12 6.97 -2.67
CA VAL A 70 4.19 6.50 -1.78
C VAL A 70 3.94 5.02 -1.51
N ILE A 71 4.96 4.18 -1.74
CA ILE A 71 4.84 2.74 -1.48
C ILE A 71 4.73 2.52 0.03
N THR A 72 3.59 2.03 0.49
CA THR A 72 3.44 1.58 1.87
C THR A 72 4.44 0.44 2.16
N PRO A 73 5.24 0.54 3.24
CA PRO A 73 6.21 -0.49 3.60
C PRO A 73 5.51 -1.84 3.77
N LYS A 74 6.19 -2.93 3.44
CA LYS A 74 5.61 -4.28 3.42
C LYS A 74 4.91 -4.65 4.73
N ASN A 75 5.46 -4.23 5.86
CA ASN A 75 4.93 -4.49 7.21
C ASN A 75 3.64 -3.72 7.54
N GLN A 76 3.26 -2.73 6.75
CA GLN A 76 2.00 -1.98 6.91
C GLN A 76 0.96 -2.35 5.85
N ARG A 77 1.30 -3.24 4.91
CA ARG A 77 0.34 -3.65 3.88
C ARG A 77 -0.66 -4.61 4.52
N PRO A 78 -1.97 -4.40 4.34
CA PRO A 78 -2.94 -5.37 4.79
C PRO A 78 -2.75 -6.67 4.00
N LEU A 79 -2.87 -7.80 4.70
CA LEU A 79 -2.78 -9.12 4.12
C LEU A 79 -4.08 -9.46 3.40
N LYS A 80 -3.97 -10.24 2.32
CA LYS A 80 -5.12 -10.73 1.56
C LYS A 80 -5.13 -12.25 1.55
N ALA A 81 -6.22 -12.84 2.05
CA ALA A 81 -6.50 -14.26 1.97
C ALA A 81 -7.71 -14.53 1.06
N VAL A 82 -7.75 -15.73 0.51
CA VAL A 82 -8.88 -16.22 -0.30
C VAL A 82 -9.42 -17.48 0.34
N LEU A 83 -10.65 -17.43 0.86
CA LEU A 83 -11.36 -18.62 1.30
C LEU A 83 -12.14 -19.20 0.12
N LYS A 84 -11.99 -20.50 -0.12
CA LYS A 84 -12.71 -21.25 -1.17
C LYS A 84 -13.54 -22.34 -0.52
N GLY A 85 -14.63 -22.72 -1.16
CA GLY A 85 -15.46 -23.85 -0.72
C GLY A 85 -16.54 -23.49 0.30
N LEU A 86 -16.66 -22.22 0.68
CA LEU A 86 -17.82 -21.73 1.42
C LEU A 86 -19.02 -21.53 0.47
N PRO A 87 -20.24 -21.95 0.86
CA PRO A 87 -21.45 -21.68 0.11
C PRO A 87 -21.63 -20.19 -0.20
N VAL A 88 -22.25 -19.91 -1.34
CA VAL A 88 -22.52 -18.52 -1.76
C VAL A 88 -23.59 -17.84 -0.91
N SER A 89 -24.35 -18.61 -0.14
CA SER A 89 -25.44 -18.15 0.73
C SER A 89 -24.98 -17.47 2.01
N TYR A 90 -23.73 -17.65 2.42
CA TYR A 90 -23.18 -16.91 3.56
C TYR A 90 -23.14 -15.42 3.25
N SER A 91 -23.40 -14.60 4.26
CA SER A 91 -23.19 -13.16 4.21
C SER A 91 -21.73 -12.81 4.52
N SER A 92 -21.29 -11.61 4.09
CA SER A 92 -19.99 -11.07 4.49
C SER A 92 -19.89 -10.86 6.00
N GLU A 93 -21.01 -10.61 6.67
CA GLU A 93 -21.11 -10.37 8.11
C GLU A 93 -20.86 -11.65 8.89
N GLU A 94 -21.53 -12.76 8.54
CA GLU A 94 -21.31 -14.07 9.16
C GLU A 94 -19.85 -14.55 9.03
N ILE A 95 -19.24 -14.33 7.87
CA ILE A 95 -17.83 -14.67 7.65
C ILE A 95 -16.92 -13.74 8.45
N ALA A 96 -17.26 -12.45 8.54
CA ALA A 96 -16.48 -11.50 9.31
C ALA A 96 -16.53 -11.81 10.81
N GLU A 97 -17.69 -12.17 11.33
CA GLU A 97 -17.87 -12.58 12.73
C GLU A 97 -17.04 -13.81 13.05
N GLY A 98 -17.20 -14.91 12.30
CA GLY A 98 -16.45 -16.15 12.57
C GLY A 98 -14.93 -16.01 12.45
N LEU A 99 -14.43 -15.15 11.55
CA LEU A 99 -13.01 -14.85 11.46
C LEU A 99 -12.52 -13.92 12.58
N SER A 100 -13.38 -13.03 13.08
CA SER A 100 -13.07 -12.15 14.21
C SER A 100 -12.96 -12.96 15.51
N GLU A 101 -13.79 -14.00 15.68
CA GLU A 101 -13.69 -14.95 16.80
C GLU A 101 -12.36 -15.73 16.82
N LEU A 102 -11.73 -15.91 15.66
CA LEU A 102 -10.39 -16.50 15.53
C LEU A 102 -9.26 -15.50 15.84
N GLY A 103 -9.58 -14.28 16.27
CA GLY A 103 -8.60 -13.26 16.63
C GLY A 103 -8.04 -12.46 15.45
N LEU A 104 -8.61 -12.60 14.25
CA LEU A 104 -8.18 -11.84 13.08
C LEU A 104 -8.81 -10.44 13.08
N LYS A 105 -7.98 -9.41 12.94
CA LYS A 105 -8.45 -8.03 12.73
C LYS A 105 -8.76 -7.83 11.25
N LEU A 106 -10.02 -7.98 10.90
CA LEU A 106 -10.50 -7.82 9.53
C LEU A 106 -10.58 -6.35 9.13
N ASP A 107 -10.22 -6.08 7.89
CA ASP A 107 -10.34 -4.77 7.24
C ASP A 107 -11.47 -4.80 6.20
N GLN A 108 -11.58 -5.90 5.45
CA GLN A 108 -12.62 -6.06 4.43
C GLN A 108 -12.92 -7.54 4.16
N VAL A 109 -14.20 -7.89 4.03
CA VAL A 109 -14.65 -9.19 3.53
C VAL A 109 -15.53 -8.96 2.31
N ARG A 110 -15.26 -9.64 1.19
CA ARG A 110 -16.02 -9.50 -0.05
C ARG A 110 -16.17 -10.82 -0.77
N GLN A 111 -17.37 -11.06 -1.29
CA GLN A 111 -17.61 -12.09 -2.29
C GLN A 111 -17.41 -11.51 -3.70
N PRO A 112 -16.41 -11.98 -4.47
CA PRO A 112 -16.37 -11.74 -5.91
C PRO A 112 -17.59 -12.29 -6.63
N THR A 113 -17.88 -11.70 -7.78
CA THR A 113 -18.89 -12.18 -8.71
C THR A 113 -18.23 -12.61 -10.02
N ASN A 114 -18.87 -13.54 -10.72
CA ASN A 114 -18.48 -13.92 -12.06
C ASN A 114 -18.61 -12.70 -12.98
N LEU A 115 -17.56 -12.37 -13.73
CA LEU A 115 -17.52 -11.17 -14.56
C LEU A 115 -18.62 -11.15 -15.63
N LYS A 116 -18.98 -12.33 -16.18
CA LYS A 116 -19.96 -12.49 -17.26
C LYS A 116 -21.38 -12.53 -16.72
N THR A 117 -21.66 -13.43 -15.75
CA THR A 117 -23.03 -13.65 -15.25
C THR A 117 -23.43 -12.71 -14.11
N LYS A 118 -22.47 -11.97 -13.54
CA LYS A 118 -22.63 -11.14 -12.34
C LYS A 118 -23.10 -11.91 -11.09
N ALA A 119 -23.18 -13.24 -11.16
CA ALA A 119 -23.55 -14.09 -10.04
C ALA A 119 -22.39 -14.22 -9.03
N PRO A 120 -22.68 -14.35 -7.72
CA PRO A 120 -21.66 -14.62 -6.70
C PRO A 120 -20.95 -15.95 -6.96
N ILE A 121 -19.65 -16.00 -6.67
CA ILE A 121 -18.88 -17.24 -6.72
C ILE A 121 -18.56 -17.74 -5.30
N PRO A 122 -18.38 -19.05 -5.08
CA PRO A 122 -18.08 -19.66 -3.77
C PRO A 122 -16.61 -19.43 -3.36
N VAL A 123 -16.21 -18.16 -3.42
CA VAL A 123 -14.89 -17.63 -3.12
C VAL A 123 -15.08 -16.34 -2.36
N TRP A 124 -14.33 -16.15 -1.28
CA TRP A 124 -14.37 -14.97 -0.44
C TRP A 124 -12.98 -14.36 -0.34
N GLN A 125 -12.89 -13.06 -0.62
CA GLN A 125 -11.67 -12.28 -0.48
C GLN A 125 -11.70 -11.58 0.87
N ILE A 126 -10.69 -11.85 1.69
CA ILE A 126 -10.55 -11.24 3.02
C ILE A 126 -9.27 -10.42 3.04
N THR A 127 -9.41 -9.19 3.49
CA THR A 127 -8.31 -8.29 3.82
C THR A 127 -8.26 -8.19 5.34
N TYR A 128 -7.09 -8.46 5.93
CA TYR A 128 -6.91 -8.45 7.38
C TYR A 128 -5.52 -7.91 7.74
N ARG A 129 -5.34 -7.52 9.00
CA ARG A 129 -4.05 -7.11 9.54
C ARG A 129 -3.61 -8.14 10.57
N GLU A 130 -2.35 -8.56 10.51
CA GLU A 130 -1.77 -9.34 11.58
C GLU A 130 -1.74 -8.49 12.86
N SER A 131 -2.32 -9.03 13.92
CA SER A 131 -2.00 -8.62 15.28
C SER A 131 -0.50 -8.92 15.49
N PRO A 132 0.31 -8.01 16.05
CA PRO A 132 1.75 -8.22 16.26
C PRO A 132 2.08 -9.28 17.34
N GLY A 133 1.39 -10.43 17.35
CA GLY A 133 1.42 -11.39 18.46
C GLY A 133 1.39 -12.87 18.10
N GLU A 134 0.94 -13.33 16.94
CA GLU A 134 0.86 -14.77 16.65
C GLU A 134 1.12 -15.10 15.18
N SER A 135 2.39 -15.13 14.81
CA SER A 135 2.83 -15.92 13.66
C SER A 135 2.86 -17.38 14.11
N LYS A 136 1.78 -18.12 13.85
CA LYS A 136 1.79 -19.58 13.96
C LYS A 136 1.95 -20.16 12.56
N ASP A 137 3.16 -20.63 12.31
CA ASP A 137 3.53 -21.47 11.19
C ASP A 137 2.50 -22.60 11.01
N LEU A 138 1.61 -22.45 10.05
CA LEU A 138 0.76 -23.52 9.54
C LEU A 138 1.16 -23.78 8.08
N ARG A 139 2.36 -24.34 7.93
CA ARG A 139 2.73 -25.23 6.84
C ARG A 139 3.21 -26.53 7.47
N GLY A 140 2.31 -27.50 7.54
CA GLY A 140 2.55 -28.89 7.92
C GLY A 140 1.40 -29.72 7.41
#